data_AF-A0A9E3ET18-F1
#
_entry.id   AF-A0A9E3ET18-F1
#
_cell.length_a   1.000
_cell.length_b   1.000
_cell.length_c   1.000
_cell.angle_alpha   90.00
_cell.angle_beta   90.00
_cell.angle_gamma   90.00
#
_symmetry.space_group_name_H-M   'P 1'
#
loop_
_entity.id
_entity.type
_entity.pdbx_description
1 polymer ?
#
loop_
_entity_poly.entity_id
_entity_poly.type
_entity_poly.pdbx_seq_one_letter_code
_entity_poly.pdbx_strand_id
1 'polypeptide(L)' 'ELGNGDASAITSINARFTKPVFPGETLTTSIWRTDAGKAVFQTSASAPDGSDNRVVLDDGAAEYRC' A
#
# COMPACT_ATOMS: atom_id res chain seq x y z
N GLU A 1 7.90 1.88 -7.70
CA GLU A 1 7.89 3.31 -7.31
C GLU A 1 6.90 4.14 -8.09
N LEU A 2 6.06 4.96 -7.42
CA LEU A 2 5.12 5.92 -8.04
C LEU A 2 5.75 7.32 -8.21
N GLY A 3 6.40 7.85 -7.16
CA GLY A 3 7.02 9.19 -7.12
C GLY A 3 8.54 9.22 -7.24
N ASN A 4 9.18 8.11 -7.65
CA ASN A 4 10.64 8.02 -7.81
C ASN A 4 11.45 8.48 -6.58
N GLY A 5 10.95 8.22 -5.37
CA GLY A 5 11.59 8.65 -4.11
C GLY A 5 11.36 10.11 -3.73
N ASP A 6 10.73 10.93 -4.57
CA ASP A 6 10.27 12.27 -4.20
C ASP A 6 8.95 12.17 -3.43
N ALA A 7 9.03 12.38 -2.11
CA ALA A 7 7.85 12.38 -1.24
C ALA A 7 6.83 13.46 -1.66
N SER A 8 7.28 14.58 -2.24
CA SER A 8 6.40 15.65 -2.69
C SER A 8 5.54 15.26 -3.90
N ALA A 9 5.93 14.21 -4.63
CA ALA A 9 5.22 13.75 -5.82
C ALA A 9 3.92 13.01 -5.48
N ILE A 10 3.75 12.49 -4.26
CA ILE A 10 2.49 11.87 -3.81
C ILE A 10 1.53 12.96 -3.33
N THR A 11 0.37 13.07 -3.96
CA THR A 11 -0.59 14.16 -3.71
C THR A 11 -1.81 13.72 -2.91
N SER A 12 -2.15 12.43 -2.94
CA SER A 12 -3.27 11.87 -2.17
C SER A 12 -3.01 10.41 -1.83
N ILE A 13 -3.44 9.99 -0.64
CA ILE A 13 -3.47 8.59 -0.20
C ILE A 13 -4.77 8.35 0.55
N ASN A 14 -5.51 7.32 0.14
CA ASN A 14 -6.70 6.81 0.82
C ASN A 14 -6.61 5.29 0.95
N ALA A 15 -7.12 4.72 2.04
CA ALA A 15 -7.31 3.27 2.21
C ALA A 15 -8.30 2.97 3.33
N ARG A 16 -8.86 1.77 3.29
CA ARG A 16 -9.68 1.19 4.36
C ARG A 16 -8.83 0.26 5.23
N PHE A 17 -8.81 0.50 6.54
CA PHE A 17 -8.22 -0.43 7.52
C PHE A 17 -9.15 -1.62 7.70
N THR A 18 -8.66 -2.83 7.42
CA THR A 18 -9.48 -4.05 7.41
C THR A 18 -9.19 -5.00 8.55
N LYS A 19 -7.92 -5.06 9.01
CA LYS A 19 -7.45 -5.94 10.09
C LYS A 19 -6.26 -5.29 10.84
N PRO A 20 -6.00 -5.68 12.11
CA PRO A 20 -4.85 -5.18 12.85
C PRO A 20 -3.53 -5.68 12.26
N VAL A 21 -2.46 -4.95 12.57
CA VAL A 21 -1.05 -5.33 12.37
C VAL A 21 -0.40 -5.47 13.73
N PHE A 22 0.46 -6.48 13.90
CA PHE A 22 1.27 -6.68 15.09
C PHE A 22 2.72 -6.23 14.85
N PRO A 23 3.39 -5.66 15.86
CA PRO A 23 4.80 -5.29 15.73
C PRO A 23 5.68 -6.47 15.32
N GLY A 24 6.56 -6.25 14.34
CA GLY A 24 7.47 -7.27 13.80
C GLY A 24 6.94 -8.03 12.58
N GLU A 25 5.68 -7.84 12.20
CA GLU A 25 5.15 -8.38 10.95
C GLU A 25 5.75 -7.71 9.72
N THR A 26 5.84 -8.47 8.63
CA THR A 26 6.23 -7.92 7.32
C THR A 26 5.01 -7.36 6.62
N LEU A 27 5.09 -6.11 6.19
CA LEU A 27 4.07 -5.49 5.34
C LEU A 27 4.48 -5.57 3.87
N THR A 28 3.62 -6.18 3.06
CA THR A 28 3.77 -6.21 1.60
C THR A 28 2.72 -5.31 0.96
N THR A 29 3.16 -4.24 0.30
CA THR A 29 2.27 -3.34 -0.45
C THR A 29 2.34 -3.66 -1.93
N SER A 30 1.25 -4.18 -2.47
CA SER A 30 1.07 -4.38 -3.91
C SER A 30 0.45 -3.14 -4.52
N ILE A 31 1.03 -2.63 -5.60
CA ILE A 31 0.64 -1.37 -6.24
C ILE A 31 0.40 -1.60 -7.73
N TRP A 32 -0.72 -1.11 -8.23
CA TRP A 32 -1.07 -1.15 -9.65
C TRP A 32 -1.34 0.27 -10.15
N ARG A 33 -0.62 0.69 -11.19
CA ARG A 33 -0.90 1.94 -11.89
C ARG A 33 -2.16 1.73 -12.75
N THR A 34 -3.15 2.58 -12.58
CA THR A 34 -4.44 2.47 -13.29
C THR A 34 -4.54 3.51 -14.41
N ASP A 35 -4.03 4.72 -14.17
CA ASP A 35 -3.99 5.83 -15.14
C ASP A 35 -2.76 6.72 -14.91
N ALA A 36 -2.55 7.71 -15.77
CA ALA A 36 -1.58 8.77 -15.52
C ALA A 36 -1.88 9.46 -14.17
N GLY A 37 -0.92 9.39 -13.26
CA GLY A 37 -1.00 9.99 -11.93
C GLY A 37 -1.90 9.26 -10.94
N LYS A 38 -2.37 8.05 -11.25
CA LYS A 38 -3.26 7.27 -10.35
C LYS A 38 -2.77 5.83 -10.19
N ALA A 39 -2.87 5.33 -8.97
CA ALA A 39 -2.63 3.94 -8.64
C ALA A 39 -3.63 3.45 -7.60
N VAL A 40 -3.89 2.15 -7.63
CA VAL A 40 -4.55 1.45 -6.52
C VAL A 40 -3.54 0.58 -5.80
N PHE A 41 -3.78 0.31 -4.52
CA PHE A 41 -2.90 -0.53 -3.72
C PHE A 41 -3.67 -1.37 -2.69
N GLN A 42 -3.02 -2.45 -2.28
CA GLN A 42 -3.44 -3.27 -1.15
C GLN A 42 -2.19 -3.60 -0.32
N THR A 43 -2.32 -3.57 1.00
CA THR A 43 -1.26 -3.99 1.91
C THR A 43 -1.70 -5.22 2.68
N SER A 44 -0.86 -6.27 2.64
CA SER A 44 -1.00 -7.44 3.50
C SER A 44 0.08 -7.46 4.58
N ALA A 45 -0.26 -8.08 5.72
CA ALA A 45 0.67 -8.39 6.79
C ALA A 45 0.86 -9.90 6.87
N SER A 46 2.08 -10.35 7.13
CA SER A 46 2.41 -11.74 7.44
C SER A 46 3.40 -11.83 8.61
N ALA A 47 3.35 -12.93 9.34
CA ALA A 47 4.35 -13.26 10.34
C ALA A 47 5.76 -13.35 9.71
N PRO A 48 6.85 -13.26 10.51
CA PRO A 48 8.22 -13.33 10.00
C PRO A 48 8.55 -14.61 9.22
N ASP A 49 7.83 -15.71 9.49
CA ASP A 49 7.95 -16.98 8.78
C ASP A 49 7.07 -17.08 7.52
N GLY A 50 6.36 -16.00 7.17
CA GLY A 50 5.44 -15.92 6.03
C GLY A 50 4.03 -16.46 6.29
N SER A 51 3.73 -16.92 7.50
CA SER A 51 2.39 -17.39 7.87
C SER A 51 1.41 -16.24 8.17
N ASP A 52 0.13 -16.57 8.36
CA ASP A 52 -0.96 -15.63 8.70
C ASP A 52 -1.09 -14.42 7.74
N ASN A 53 -0.89 -14.65 6.44
CA ASN A 53 -1.04 -13.60 5.45
C ASN A 53 -2.49 -13.09 5.41
N ARG A 54 -2.67 -11.79 5.64
CA ARG A 54 -3.98 -11.15 5.66
C ARG A 54 -3.91 -9.73 5.15
N VAL A 55 -4.95 -9.30 4.44
CA VAL A 55 -5.11 -7.90 4.02
C VAL A 55 -5.36 -7.04 5.26
N VAL A 56 -4.60 -5.95 5.40
CA VAL A 56 -4.68 -4.99 6.51
C VAL A 56 -5.05 -3.59 6.05
N LEU A 57 -4.67 -3.23 4.82
CA LEU A 57 -5.19 -2.07 4.09
C LEU A 57 -5.78 -2.54 2.77
N ASP A 58 -7.01 -2.15 2.50
CA ASP A 58 -7.77 -2.51 1.30
C ASP A 58 -8.41 -1.27 0.69
N ASP A 59 -8.93 -1.39 -0.54
CA ASP A 59 -9.48 -0.26 -1.32
C ASP A 59 -8.52 0.94 -1.38
N GLY A 60 -7.21 0.67 -1.45
CA GLY A 60 -6.19 1.69 -1.46
C GLY A 60 -6.18 2.47 -2.77
N ALA A 61 -6.19 3.80 -2.68
CA ALA A 61 -6.05 4.71 -3.81
C ALA A 61 -4.93 5.71 -3.53
N ALA A 62 -4.09 5.94 -4.53
CA ALA A 62 -3.01 6.93 -4.48
C ALA A 62 -3.03 7.80 -5.74
N GLU A 63 -2.83 9.10 -5.55
CA GLU A 63 -2.56 10.03 -6.64
C GLU A 63 -1.11 10.54 -6.55
N TYR A 64 -0.48 10.70 -7.71
CA TYR A 64 0.91 11.13 -7.81
C TYR A 64 1.15 11.99 -9.06
N ARG A 65 2.17 12.86 -9.02
CA ARG A 65 2.61 13.63 -10.20
C ARG A 65 3.44 12.75 -11.12
N CYS A 66 3.11 12.77 -12.41
CA CYS A 66 3.90 12.11 -13.47
C CYS A 66 5.11 12.96 -13.88
#